data_AF-A0A2P2M7V9-F1
#
_entry.id   AF-A0A2P2M7V9-F1
#
_cell.length_a   1.000
_cell.length_b   1.000
_cell.length_c   1.000
_cell.angle_alpha   90.00
_cell.angle_beta   90.00
_cell.angle_gamma   90.00
#
_symmetry.space_group_name_H-M   'P 1'
#
loop_
_entity.id
_entity.type
_entity.pdbx_description
1 polymer ?
#
loop_
_entity_poly.entity_id
_entity_poly.type
_entity_poly.pdbx_seq_one_letter_code
_entity_poly.pdbx_strand_id
1 'polypeptide(L)'
;MMGCLCMSGNVGKAIEKINELFPEETDSDEPYSSLLSDILTCLAISDRYIFWVCCVYLVMYRKLPDAVVHRFECEKELIEIEWPPVHLPDKEKQRVLKLVEIAIGAVKANVSSELASSEANLSLAQNFALCHIRCVMALDGLEHCQALLEKYMKLYPQCIEFVLISARLHTSDSGGSGVKAFEEALCKWPKEVPGIHCIWNQYIEFSLERGCPDFAKELITRWMDFVSKVQHTRNESLDAVTSNRPDGSFESGSASSPDFWVANSSQMDIMFGYLNLSLSKLMDKDFVEAHFAIDRALRASTLQYIKHCLREYAMFFLAYKSQSVKVSSISEQLSILNEYLDNVRAFCVLEPLSRHFINRIEKPRIKQLVCNLLTPVSSDSFTVNLVLKEWYGPSLLPPKLGQPKELVDFVEAVLEIVPSNYELVFCVYKWLSKDGKYVDVSLDSIFFWASSALVNAICHAVPIAPEHVWAEAAKIILDIAGIESLSENFYRRALSAYPFSSELWNSYYSLSKKTREDASAVMEAARERGIELG
;
A
#
# COMPACT_ATOMS: atom_id res chain seq x y z
N MET A 1 17.31 -5.10 14.45
CA MET A 1 17.55 -6.35 15.20
C MET A 1 16.67 -7.50 14.68
N MET A 2 15.35 -7.44 14.83
CA MET A 2 14.43 -8.53 14.43
C MET A 2 14.55 -8.92 12.95
N GLY A 3 14.60 -7.92 12.06
CA GLY A 3 14.85 -8.14 10.63
C GLY A 3 16.16 -8.87 10.36
N CYS A 4 17.25 -8.51 11.06
CA CYS A 4 18.56 -9.18 10.92
C CYS A 4 18.49 -10.65 11.32
N LEU A 5 17.83 -10.96 12.44
CA LEU A 5 17.63 -12.35 12.88
C LEU A 5 16.84 -13.14 11.85
N CYS A 6 15.80 -12.54 11.26
CA CYS A 6 15.01 -13.19 10.20
C CYS A 6 15.85 -13.44 8.94
N MET A 7 16.59 -12.44 8.44
CA MET A 7 17.46 -12.57 7.26
C MET A 7 18.59 -13.60 7.45
N SER A 8 19.07 -13.76 8.68
CA SER A 8 20.08 -14.78 9.04
C SER A 8 19.51 -16.20 9.20
N GLY A 9 18.21 -16.40 8.95
CA GLY A 9 17.53 -17.69 9.14
C GLY A 9 17.17 -18.03 10.60
N ASN A 10 17.50 -17.16 11.56
CA ASN A 10 17.25 -17.34 12.99
C ASN A 10 15.90 -16.78 13.45
N VAL A 11 14.82 -17.07 12.70
CA VAL A 11 13.46 -16.62 13.06
C VAL A 11 13.03 -17.15 14.43
N GLY A 12 13.47 -18.36 14.81
CA GLY A 12 13.23 -18.95 16.14
C GLY A 12 13.74 -18.06 17.27
N LYS A 13 15.00 -17.59 17.19
CA LYS A 13 15.59 -16.67 18.17
C LYS A 13 14.89 -15.31 18.20
N ALA A 14 14.43 -14.83 17.05
CA ALA A 14 13.62 -13.61 17.01
C ALA A 14 12.32 -13.82 17.81
N ILE A 15 11.66 -14.95 17.62
CA ILE A 15 10.42 -15.28 18.33
C ILE A 15 10.66 -15.54 19.83
N GLU A 16 11.79 -16.14 20.21
CA GLU A 16 12.22 -16.26 21.61
C GLU A 16 12.42 -14.89 22.25
N LYS A 17 13.09 -13.97 21.55
CA LYS A 17 13.27 -12.59 22.01
C LYS A 17 11.95 -11.85 22.20
N ILE A 18 10.96 -12.06 21.34
CA ILE A 18 9.61 -11.52 21.54
C ILE A 18 8.97 -12.11 22.80
N ASN A 19 9.25 -13.37 23.14
CA ASN A 19 8.67 -13.95 24.35
C ASN A 19 9.23 -13.36 25.63
N GLU A 20 10.42 -12.78 25.61
CA GLU A 20 10.97 -12.04 26.75
C GLU A 20 10.14 -10.77 27.08
N LEU A 21 9.16 -10.42 26.24
CA LEU A 21 8.17 -9.36 26.53
C LEU A 21 6.97 -9.85 27.36
N PHE A 22 6.78 -11.18 27.50
CA PHE A 22 5.76 -11.68 28.42
C PHE A 22 6.23 -11.42 29.86
N PRO A 23 5.39 -10.86 30.74
CA PRO A 23 5.71 -10.79 32.15
C PRO A 23 5.91 -12.21 32.69
N GLU A 24 7.04 -12.48 33.33
CA GLU A 24 7.27 -13.76 33.98
C GLU A 24 6.27 -13.95 35.13
N GLU A 25 5.68 -15.15 35.24
CA GLU A 25 4.77 -15.52 36.34
C GLU A 25 5.53 -15.91 37.62
N THR A 26 6.83 -15.62 37.71
CA THR A 26 7.70 -16.08 38.80
C THR A 26 8.24 -14.92 39.63
N ASP A 27 7.99 -15.00 40.95
CA ASP A 27 8.67 -14.27 42.03
C ASP A 27 10.19 -14.54 42.01
N SER A 28 10.91 -14.02 41.02
CA SER A 28 12.37 -14.00 41.03
C SER A 28 12.88 -12.56 41.02
N ASP A 29 13.50 -12.17 42.13
CA ASP A 29 14.24 -10.92 42.36
C ASP A 29 15.53 -10.81 41.52
N GLU A 30 15.47 -11.09 40.21
CA GLU A 30 16.58 -10.81 39.29
C GLU A 30 16.20 -9.67 38.33
N PRO A 31 16.98 -8.57 38.29
CA PRO A 31 16.68 -7.41 37.45
C PRO A 31 17.18 -7.68 36.03
N TYR A 32 16.64 -8.67 35.34
CA TYR A 32 16.82 -8.78 33.90
C TYR A 32 15.80 -7.86 33.23
N SER A 33 16.14 -6.57 33.20
CA SER A 33 15.55 -5.65 32.23
C SER A 33 15.78 -6.24 30.84
N SER A 34 14.73 -6.74 30.18
CA SER A 34 14.87 -7.27 28.83
C SER A 34 15.22 -6.10 27.91
N LEU A 35 16.28 -6.24 27.11
CA LEU A 35 16.77 -5.20 26.17
C LEU A 35 15.64 -4.63 25.30
N LEU A 36 14.62 -5.44 24.98
CA LEU A 36 13.45 -5.01 24.22
C LEU A 36 12.50 -4.12 25.03
N SER A 37 12.32 -4.36 26.33
CA SER A 37 11.54 -3.48 27.21
C SER A 37 12.19 -2.10 27.31
N ASP A 38 13.52 -2.05 27.43
CA ASP A 38 14.26 -0.78 27.44
C ASP A 38 14.12 -0.02 26.12
N ILE A 39 14.24 -0.72 24.98
CA ILE A 39 14.05 -0.11 23.65
C ILE A 39 12.64 0.49 23.50
N LEU A 40 11.61 -0.22 23.96
CA LEU A 40 10.22 0.25 23.88
C LEU A 40 10.00 1.62 24.53
N THR A 41 10.70 1.91 25.64
CA THR A 41 10.60 3.21 26.31
C THR A 41 11.16 4.36 25.46
N CYS A 42 12.13 4.05 24.58
CA CYS A 42 12.82 5.04 23.74
C CYS A 42 12.09 5.31 22.40
N LEU A 43 11.10 4.50 22.04
CA LEU A 43 10.36 4.64 20.78
C LEU A 43 9.31 5.75 20.85
N ALA A 44 9.11 6.46 19.73
CA ALA A 44 7.96 7.34 19.55
C ALA A 44 6.65 6.55 19.50
N ILE A 45 5.52 7.22 19.71
CA ILE A 45 4.20 6.57 19.77
C ILE A 45 3.91 5.77 18.49
N SER A 46 4.16 6.35 17.31
CA SER A 46 4.01 5.69 16.00
C SER A 46 4.87 4.42 15.90
N ASP A 47 6.14 4.52 16.27
CA ASP A 47 7.10 3.42 16.23
C ASP A 47 6.72 2.27 17.18
N ARG A 48 6.14 2.59 18.35
CA ARG A 48 5.62 1.59 19.29
C ARG A 48 4.48 0.77 18.67
N TYR A 49 3.55 1.43 17.98
CA TYR A 49 2.46 0.72 17.29
C TYR A 49 2.99 -0.21 16.20
N ILE A 50 3.91 0.27 15.37
CA ILE A 50 4.55 -0.52 14.31
C ILE A 50 5.30 -1.71 14.92
N PHE A 51 6.04 -1.48 16.01
CA PHE A 51 6.77 -2.53 16.72
C PHE A 51 5.83 -3.64 17.18
N TRP A 52 4.73 -3.30 17.86
CA TRP A 52 3.79 -4.30 18.37
C TRP A 52 3.13 -5.09 17.25
N VAL A 53 2.68 -4.40 16.19
CA VAL A 53 2.13 -5.06 15.01
C VAL A 53 3.16 -6.02 14.39
N CYS A 54 4.42 -5.59 14.23
CA CYS A 54 5.47 -6.46 13.71
C CYS A 54 5.76 -7.67 14.61
N CYS A 55 5.70 -7.52 15.93
CA CYS A 55 5.89 -8.63 16.86
C CYS A 55 4.79 -9.68 16.71
N VAL A 56 3.53 -9.24 16.71
CA VAL A 56 2.37 -10.12 16.48
C VAL A 56 2.48 -10.81 15.14
N TYR A 57 2.78 -10.05 14.08
CA TYR A 57 2.92 -10.57 12.73
C TYR A 57 4.05 -11.61 12.63
N LEU A 58 5.19 -11.36 13.27
CA LEU A 58 6.33 -12.28 13.26
C LEU A 58 6.03 -13.60 13.97
N VAL A 59 5.35 -13.56 15.12
CA VAL A 59 4.94 -14.79 15.82
C VAL A 59 3.93 -15.57 14.98
N MET A 60 3.04 -14.87 14.28
CA MET A 60 1.95 -15.45 13.52
C MET A 60 2.39 -16.04 12.17
N TYR A 61 3.18 -15.31 11.38
CA TYR A 61 3.57 -15.71 10.01
C TYR A 61 5.04 -16.09 9.87
N ARG A 62 5.84 -15.99 10.94
CA ARG A 62 7.29 -16.28 10.92
C ARG A 62 8.08 -15.39 9.93
N LYS A 63 7.51 -14.25 9.54
CA LYS A 63 8.15 -13.20 8.75
C LYS A 63 7.69 -11.82 9.22
N LEU A 64 8.37 -10.75 8.79
CA LEU A 64 7.89 -9.39 9.00
C LEU A 64 6.81 -9.04 7.96
N PRO A 65 5.93 -8.05 8.24
CA PRO A 65 4.95 -7.61 7.25
C PRO A 65 5.63 -7.06 6.00
N ASP A 66 5.12 -7.46 4.84
CA ASP A 66 5.67 -7.06 3.55
C ASP A 66 5.64 -5.52 3.40
N ALA A 67 4.56 -4.84 3.79
CA ALA A 67 4.48 -3.37 3.79
C ALA A 67 5.59 -2.69 4.63
N VAL A 68 6.07 -3.35 5.69
CA VAL A 68 7.15 -2.86 6.53
C VAL A 68 8.51 -3.15 5.90
N VAL A 69 8.70 -4.35 5.36
CA VAL A 69 9.97 -4.76 4.72
C VAL A 69 10.22 -3.97 3.43
N HIS A 70 9.20 -3.83 2.58
CA HIS A 70 9.32 -3.18 1.26
C HIS A 70 9.78 -1.73 1.34
N ARG A 71 9.44 -1.04 2.44
CA ARG A 71 9.67 0.40 2.55
C ARG A 71 10.64 0.76 3.67
N PHE A 72 11.53 -0.15 4.12
CA PHE A 72 12.20 -0.07 5.43
C PHE A 72 12.79 1.32 5.77
N GLU A 73 13.30 2.03 4.77
CA GLU A 73 13.87 3.37 4.91
C GLU A 73 12.85 4.53 4.83
N CYS A 74 11.54 4.27 4.75
CA CYS A 74 10.47 5.25 4.67
C CYS A 74 9.54 5.16 5.89
N GLU A 75 8.73 6.20 6.11
CA GLU A 75 7.67 6.20 7.13
C GLU A 75 6.67 5.07 6.88
N LYS A 76 6.15 4.48 7.97
CA LYS A 76 5.31 3.28 7.93
C LYS A 76 3.88 3.61 8.27
N GLU A 77 2.98 3.04 7.48
CA GLU A 77 1.56 3.17 7.71
C GLU A 77 0.96 1.81 8.10
N LEU A 78 0.36 1.76 9.29
CA LEU A 78 -0.29 0.54 9.81
C LEU A 78 -1.44 0.06 8.91
N ILE A 79 -2.13 0.98 8.24
CA ILE A 79 -3.27 0.68 7.37
C ILE A 79 -2.88 -0.18 6.15
N GLU A 80 -1.63 -0.09 5.71
CA GLU A 80 -1.08 -0.86 4.58
C GLU A 80 -0.75 -2.31 4.94
N ILE A 81 -0.77 -2.68 6.22
CA ILE A 81 -0.44 -4.03 6.66
C ILE A 81 -1.61 -4.98 6.38
N GLU A 82 -1.39 -5.92 5.47
CA GLU A 82 -2.33 -6.99 5.12
C GLU A 82 -2.22 -8.17 6.09
N TRP A 83 -3.36 -8.75 6.47
CA TRP A 83 -3.46 -9.87 7.40
C TRP A 83 -4.14 -11.07 6.73
N PRO A 84 -3.43 -11.88 5.93
CA PRO A 84 -4.01 -13.04 5.27
C PRO A 84 -4.47 -14.12 6.26
N PRO A 85 -5.57 -14.85 6.00
CA PRO A 85 -6.03 -15.91 6.90
C PRO A 85 -4.94 -16.95 7.20
N VAL A 86 -4.82 -17.35 8.46
CA VAL A 86 -3.78 -18.30 8.91
C VAL A 86 -4.38 -19.39 9.80
N HIS A 87 -3.90 -20.62 9.62
CA HIS A 87 -4.29 -21.76 10.45
C HIS A 87 -3.13 -22.08 11.39
N LEU A 88 -3.29 -21.70 12.66
CA LEU A 88 -2.32 -21.98 13.71
C LEU A 88 -2.82 -23.07 14.66
N PRO A 89 -1.93 -23.92 15.21
CA PRO A 89 -2.27 -24.80 16.32
C PRO A 89 -2.76 -23.99 17.53
N ASP A 90 -3.68 -24.55 18.32
CA ASP A 90 -4.32 -23.85 19.45
C ASP A 90 -3.33 -23.20 20.42
N LYS A 91 -2.21 -23.89 20.71
CA LYS A 91 -1.15 -23.36 21.59
C LYS A 91 -0.50 -22.10 21.02
N GLU A 92 -0.24 -22.08 19.71
CA GLU A 92 0.36 -20.92 19.04
C GLU A 92 -0.66 -19.78 18.94
N LYS A 93 -1.92 -20.12 18.64
CA LYS A 93 -3.03 -19.17 18.62
C LYS A 93 -3.23 -18.48 19.96
N GLN A 94 -3.29 -19.22 21.06
CA GLN A 94 -3.35 -18.69 22.43
C GLN A 94 -2.19 -17.74 22.74
N ARG A 95 -0.99 -18.09 22.28
CA ARG A 95 0.20 -17.25 22.46
C ARG A 95 0.13 -15.94 21.66
N VAL A 96 -0.39 -15.98 20.43
CA VAL A 96 -0.63 -14.77 19.63
C VAL A 96 -1.66 -13.88 20.32
N LEU A 97 -2.78 -14.45 20.81
CA LEU A 97 -3.81 -13.69 21.52
C LEU A 97 -3.26 -13.03 22.80
N LYS A 98 -2.49 -13.75 23.61
CA LYS A 98 -1.82 -13.19 24.81
C LYS A 98 -0.88 -12.03 24.43
N LEU A 99 -0.14 -12.15 23.33
CA LEU A 99 0.74 -11.07 22.84
C LEU A 99 -0.05 -9.84 22.38
N VAL A 100 -1.18 -10.04 21.70
CA VAL A 100 -2.09 -8.97 21.28
C VAL A 100 -2.65 -8.23 22.51
N GLU A 101 -3.06 -8.96 23.55
CA GLU A 101 -3.54 -8.36 24.81
C GLU A 101 -2.47 -7.50 25.47
N ILE A 102 -1.22 -7.98 25.54
CA ILE A 102 -0.09 -7.22 26.07
C ILE A 102 0.16 -5.96 25.24
N ALA A 103 0.16 -6.08 23.91
CA ALA A 103 0.32 -4.92 23.02
C ALA A 103 -0.75 -3.85 23.27
N ILE A 104 -2.02 -4.27 23.42
CA ILE A 104 -3.13 -3.36 23.72
C ILE A 104 -2.96 -2.72 25.10
N GLY A 105 -2.54 -3.47 26.11
CA GLY A 105 -2.25 -2.96 27.45
C GLY A 105 -1.13 -1.92 27.45
N ALA A 106 -0.01 -2.22 26.79
CA ALA A 106 1.15 -1.35 26.67
C ALA A 106 0.82 -0.05 25.93
N VAL A 107 0.03 -0.11 24.86
CA VAL A 107 -0.46 1.07 24.15
C VAL A 107 -1.37 1.91 25.06
N LYS A 108 -2.35 1.29 25.73
CA LYS A 108 -3.33 1.99 26.59
C LYS A 108 -2.69 2.73 27.76
N ALA A 109 -1.67 2.14 28.39
CA ALA A 109 -0.97 2.75 29.51
C ALA A 109 -0.24 4.05 29.12
N ASN A 110 0.19 4.17 27.85
CA ASN A 110 0.84 5.37 27.32
C ASN A 110 -0.18 6.41 26.83
N VAL A 111 -1.32 5.93 26.33
CA VAL A 111 -2.43 6.71 25.77
C VAL A 111 -3.11 7.64 26.80
N SER A 112 -3.20 7.25 28.07
CA SER A 112 -3.85 8.05 29.12
C SER A 112 -3.15 9.39 29.44
N SER A 113 -1.93 9.60 28.94
CA SER A 113 -1.15 10.82 29.13
C SER A 113 -1.17 11.77 27.91
N GLU A 114 -1.35 11.26 26.68
CA GLU A 114 -0.98 11.99 25.45
C GLU A 114 -2.04 11.99 24.33
N LEU A 115 -3.11 11.19 24.40
CA LEU A 115 -4.16 11.20 23.36
C LEU A 115 -4.96 12.51 23.29
N ALA A 116 -4.91 13.35 24.31
CA ALA A 116 -5.69 14.57 24.40
C ALA A 116 -5.18 15.73 23.53
N SER A 117 -4.03 15.59 22.84
CA SER A 117 -3.32 16.75 22.26
C SER A 117 -3.20 16.81 20.73
N SER A 118 -3.54 15.76 19.95
CA SER A 118 -3.38 15.79 18.48
C SER A 118 -4.25 14.80 17.68
N GLU A 119 -4.80 15.27 16.55
CA GLU A 119 -5.55 14.50 15.55
C GLU A 119 -4.73 13.33 14.96
N ALA A 120 -3.41 13.50 14.83
CA ALA A 120 -2.51 12.46 14.33
C ALA A 120 -2.43 11.24 15.27
N ASN A 121 -2.45 11.47 16.59
CA ASN A 121 -2.42 10.40 17.58
C ASN A 121 -3.73 9.60 17.57
N LEU A 122 -4.86 10.26 17.32
CA LEU A 122 -6.16 9.62 17.15
C LEU A 122 -6.18 8.72 15.90
N SER A 123 -5.69 9.22 14.77
CA SER A 123 -5.58 8.43 13.52
C SER A 123 -4.70 7.18 13.71
N LEU A 124 -3.55 7.31 14.37
CA LEU A 124 -2.69 6.17 14.69
C LEU A 124 -3.39 5.13 15.58
N ALA A 125 -4.13 5.58 16.60
CA ALA A 125 -4.87 4.68 17.48
C ALA A 125 -6.00 3.94 16.74
N GLN A 126 -6.70 4.63 15.82
CA GLN A 126 -7.70 4.02 14.95
C GLN A 126 -7.07 2.97 14.02
N ASN A 127 -5.93 3.29 13.39
CA ASN A 127 -5.22 2.35 12.52
C ASN A 127 -4.70 1.13 13.28
N PHE A 128 -4.23 1.29 14.52
CA PHE A 128 -3.85 0.16 15.36
C PHE A 128 -5.05 -0.72 15.75
N ALA A 129 -6.19 -0.10 16.08
CA ALA A 129 -7.43 -0.84 16.32
C ALA A 129 -7.90 -1.60 15.07
N LEU A 130 -7.72 -1.03 13.89
CA LEU A 130 -7.97 -1.70 12.61
C LEU A 130 -7.04 -2.90 12.41
N CYS A 131 -5.74 -2.79 12.71
CA CYS A 131 -4.83 -3.94 12.70
C CYS A 131 -5.26 -5.03 13.69
N HIS A 132 -5.75 -4.66 14.87
CA HIS A 132 -6.26 -5.63 15.83
C HIS A 132 -7.48 -6.39 15.30
N ILE A 133 -8.46 -5.68 14.71
CA ILE A 133 -9.61 -6.32 14.05
C ILE A 133 -9.14 -7.28 12.96
N ARG A 134 -8.28 -6.82 12.04
CA ARG A 134 -7.76 -7.64 10.94
C ARG A 134 -6.96 -8.85 11.42
N CYS A 135 -6.21 -8.72 12.51
CA CYS A 135 -5.47 -9.81 13.13
C CYS A 135 -6.41 -10.89 13.68
N VAL A 136 -7.46 -10.50 14.43
CA VAL A 136 -8.46 -11.46 14.92
C VAL A 136 -9.21 -12.10 13.74
N MET A 137 -9.55 -11.33 12.70
CA MET A 137 -10.20 -11.85 11.50
C MET A 137 -9.33 -12.93 10.83
N ALA A 138 -8.02 -12.74 10.79
CA ALA A 138 -7.09 -13.71 10.21
C ALA A 138 -6.93 -14.99 11.05
N LEU A 139 -7.12 -14.92 12.39
CA LEU A 139 -6.95 -16.03 13.34
C LEU A 139 -8.22 -16.85 13.60
N ASP A 140 -9.35 -16.16 13.71
CA ASP A 140 -10.63 -16.71 14.17
C ASP A 140 -11.74 -16.58 13.12
N GLY A 141 -11.46 -15.95 11.98
CA GLY A 141 -12.45 -15.67 10.97
C GLY A 141 -13.35 -14.49 11.31
N LEU A 142 -14.24 -14.20 10.37
CA LEU A 142 -15.04 -12.98 10.32
C LEU A 142 -16.01 -12.82 11.52
N GLU A 143 -16.63 -13.93 11.93
CA GLU A 143 -17.72 -13.96 12.92
C GLU A 143 -17.25 -13.55 14.33
N HIS A 144 -16.00 -13.87 14.67
CA HIS A 144 -15.42 -13.61 15.99
C HIS A 144 -14.97 -12.15 16.19
N CYS A 145 -15.02 -11.33 15.14
CA CYS A 145 -14.59 -9.94 15.19
C CYS A 145 -15.72 -8.96 15.48
N GLN A 146 -16.98 -9.38 15.42
CA GLN A 146 -18.12 -8.48 15.55
C GLN A 146 -18.13 -7.76 16.91
N ALA A 147 -17.96 -8.50 18.01
CA ALA A 147 -17.91 -7.90 19.35
C ALA A 147 -16.74 -6.92 19.51
N LEU A 148 -15.61 -7.21 18.87
CA LEU A 148 -14.43 -6.34 18.89
C LEU A 148 -14.66 -5.07 18.07
N LEU A 149 -15.28 -5.19 16.90
CA LEU A 149 -15.64 -4.07 16.06
C LEU A 149 -16.64 -3.15 16.76
N GLU A 150 -17.71 -3.70 17.35
CA GLU A 150 -18.70 -2.93 18.10
C GLU A 150 -18.06 -2.13 19.26
N LYS A 151 -17.07 -2.73 19.93
CA LYS A 151 -16.28 -2.06 20.96
C LYS A 151 -15.49 -0.87 20.39
N TYR A 152 -14.82 -1.04 19.25
CA TYR A 152 -14.05 0.04 18.63
C TYR A 152 -14.92 1.12 18.00
N MET A 153 -16.07 0.78 17.43
CA MET A 153 -17.05 1.75 16.94
C MET A 153 -17.60 2.64 18.07
N LYS A 154 -17.75 2.10 19.29
CA LYS A 154 -18.12 2.91 20.47
C LYS A 154 -17.00 3.86 20.91
N LEU A 155 -15.73 3.44 20.76
CA LEU A 155 -14.56 4.25 21.12
C LEU A 155 -14.23 5.31 20.07
N TYR A 156 -14.47 5.00 18.79
CA TYR A 156 -14.12 5.83 17.65
C TYR A 156 -15.31 5.92 16.67
N PRO A 157 -16.42 6.57 17.06
CA PRO A 157 -17.67 6.58 16.28
C PRO A 157 -17.56 7.30 14.93
N GLN A 158 -16.53 8.12 14.74
CA GLN A 158 -16.27 8.88 13.51
C GLN A 158 -15.26 8.20 12.57
N CYS A 159 -14.80 6.99 12.89
CA CYS A 159 -13.87 6.26 12.03
C CYS A 159 -14.63 5.57 10.89
N ILE A 160 -14.46 6.10 9.68
CA ILE A 160 -15.12 5.59 8.47
C ILE A 160 -14.79 4.13 8.20
N GLU A 161 -13.55 3.70 8.40
CA GLU A 161 -13.10 2.32 8.17
C GLU A 161 -13.90 1.31 8.99
N PHE A 162 -14.23 1.61 10.26
CA PHE A 162 -15.03 0.71 11.08
C PHE A 162 -16.47 0.60 10.60
N VAL A 163 -17.05 1.71 10.12
CA VAL A 163 -18.40 1.71 9.52
C VAL A 163 -18.42 0.89 8.24
N LEU A 164 -17.44 1.08 7.36
CA LEU A 164 -17.33 0.33 6.10
C LEU A 164 -17.11 -1.17 6.34
N ILE A 165 -16.24 -1.53 7.30
CA ILE A 165 -16.03 -2.93 7.69
C ILE A 165 -17.32 -3.51 8.26
N SER A 166 -18.03 -2.79 9.14
CA SER A 166 -19.33 -3.24 9.68
C SER A 166 -20.36 -3.47 8.57
N ALA A 167 -20.43 -2.58 7.58
CA ALA A 167 -21.37 -2.71 6.48
C ALA A 167 -21.07 -3.91 5.58
N ARG A 168 -19.78 -4.18 5.32
CA ARG A 168 -19.31 -5.32 4.50
C ARG A 168 -19.30 -6.66 5.28
N LEU A 169 -19.23 -6.62 6.61
CA LEU A 169 -19.19 -7.82 7.48
C LEU A 169 -20.46 -8.66 7.41
N HIS A 170 -21.61 -8.04 7.19
CA HIS A 170 -22.89 -8.75 7.17
C HIS A 170 -23.11 -9.61 5.91
N THR A 171 -22.11 -9.80 5.05
CA THR A 171 -22.24 -10.42 3.73
C THR A 171 -22.38 -11.94 3.70
N SER A 172 -22.11 -12.64 4.81
CA SER A 172 -22.13 -14.10 4.90
C SER A 172 -23.53 -14.71 5.04
N ASP A 173 -24.52 -13.96 5.51
CA ASP A 173 -25.91 -14.43 5.60
C ASP A 173 -26.78 -13.85 4.47
N SER A 174 -27.51 -14.74 3.80
CA SER A 174 -28.45 -14.53 2.69
C SER A 174 -28.91 -13.09 2.38
N GLY A 175 -28.66 -12.64 1.14
CA GLY A 175 -29.51 -11.73 0.36
C GLY A 175 -30.19 -10.54 1.04
N GLY A 176 -29.44 -9.56 1.56
CA GLY A 176 -29.98 -8.22 1.86
C GLY A 176 -29.42 -7.52 3.10
N SER A 177 -28.68 -8.24 3.93
CA SER A 177 -28.08 -7.76 5.19
C SER A 177 -27.08 -6.59 5.01
N GLY A 178 -26.18 -6.67 4.02
CA GLY A 178 -25.20 -5.60 3.74
C GLY A 178 -25.85 -4.30 3.24
N VAL A 179 -26.91 -4.41 2.42
CA VAL A 179 -27.72 -3.25 1.96
C VAL A 179 -28.30 -2.51 3.16
N LYS A 180 -28.93 -3.24 4.08
CA LYS A 180 -29.48 -2.66 5.32
C LYS A 180 -28.40 -1.97 6.15
N ALA A 181 -27.21 -2.57 6.27
CA ALA A 181 -26.11 -1.99 7.03
C ALA A 181 -25.59 -0.69 6.41
N PHE A 182 -25.49 -0.60 5.08
CA PHE A 182 -25.14 0.66 4.39
C PHE A 182 -26.24 1.73 4.55
N GLU A 183 -27.52 1.37 4.45
CA GLU A 183 -28.61 2.32 4.70
C GLU A 183 -28.60 2.85 6.14
N GLU A 184 -28.35 1.97 7.11
CA GLU A 184 -28.19 2.38 8.50
C GLU A 184 -26.97 3.29 8.71
N ALA A 185 -25.84 3.00 8.06
CA ALA A 185 -24.65 3.84 8.09
C ALA A 185 -24.94 5.24 7.55
N LEU A 186 -25.59 5.34 6.38
CA LEU A 186 -25.98 6.63 5.78
C LEU A 186 -26.93 7.43 6.69
N CYS A 187 -27.88 6.75 7.35
CA CYS A 187 -28.84 7.40 8.24
C CYS A 187 -28.22 7.88 9.57
N LYS A 188 -27.24 7.14 10.09
CA LYS A 188 -26.63 7.40 11.41
C LYS A 188 -25.37 8.27 11.32
N TRP A 189 -24.79 8.45 10.13
CA TRP A 189 -23.58 9.24 9.96
C TRP A 189 -23.84 10.73 10.31
N PRO A 190 -23.02 11.35 11.18
CA PRO A 190 -23.21 12.75 11.53
C PRO A 190 -23.04 13.66 10.30
N LYS A 191 -23.92 14.65 10.13
CA LYS A 191 -23.93 15.53 8.95
C LYS A 191 -22.69 16.42 8.85
N GLU A 192 -22.11 16.74 10.00
CA GLU A 192 -20.98 17.64 10.15
C GLU A 192 -19.62 16.92 10.05
N VAL A 193 -19.63 15.57 10.00
CA VAL A 193 -18.42 14.75 9.97
C VAL A 193 -18.12 14.31 8.53
N PRO A 194 -16.89 14.52 8.04
CA PRO A 194 -16.45 14.05 6.73
C PRO A 194 -16.65 12.56 6.49
N GLY A 195 -16.90 12.15 5.24
CA GLY A 195 -16.91 10.75 4.83
C GLY A 195 -18.25 10.23 4.34
N ILE A 196 -19.32 11.02 4.37
CA ILE A 196 -20.63 10.59 3.84
C ILE A 196 -20.56 10.23 2.36
N HIS A 197 -19.75 10.96 1.58
CA HIS A 197 -19.53 10.67 0.16
C HIS A 197 -18.76 9.36 -0.05
N CYS A 198 -17.86 9.03 0.88
CA CYS A 198 -17.15 7.74 0.91
C CYS A 198 -18.13 6.59 1.16
N ILE A 199 -19.06 6.72 2.12
CA ILE A 199 -20.10 5.70 2.37
C ILE A 199 -20.94 5.47 1.11
N TRP A 200 -21.37 6.54 0.44
CA TRP A 200 -22.09 6.43 -0.83
C TRP A 200 -21.27 5.72 -1.91
N ASN A 201 -20.01 6.12 -2.10
CA ASN A 201 -19.11 5.51 -3.07
C ASN A 201 -18.96 3.99 -2.83
N GLN A 202 -18.69 3.62 -1.59
CA GLN A 202 -18.49 2.23 -1.17
C GLN A 202 -19.77 1.39 -1.26
N TYR A 203 -20.94 2.01 -1.06
CA TYR A 203 -22.22 1.33 -1.24
C TYR A 203 -22.54 1.07 -2.72
N ILE A 204 -22.20 2.02 -3.60
CA ILE A 204 -22.32 1.85 -5.05
C ILE A 204 -21.37 0.74 -5.53
N GLU A 205 -20.10 0.78 -5.11
CA GLU A 205 -19.10 -0.26 -5.41
C GLU A 205 -19.60 -1.64 -4.95
N PHE A 206 -20.10 -1.74 -3.71
CA PHE A 206 -20.68 -2.97 -3.17
C PHE A 206 -21.84 -3.52 -4.03
N SER A 207 -22.70 -2.65 -4.56
CA SER A 207 -23.77 -3.06 -5.48
C SER A 207 -23.22 -3.60 -6.81
N LEU A 208 -22.17 -2.96 -7.34
CA LEU A 208 -21.53 -3.37 -8.59
C LEU A 208 -20.81 -4.72 -8.42
N GLU A 209 -20.07 -4.92 -7.32
CA GLU A 209 -19.41 -6.19 -6.98
C GLU A 209 -20.41 -7.36 -6.91
N ARG A 210 -21.64 -7.10 -6.44
CA ARG A 210 -22.73 -8.09 -6.39
C ARG A 210 -23.43 -8.33 -7.74
N GLY A 211 -22.94 -7.72 -8.82
CA GLY A 211 -23.54 -7.86 -10.14
C GLY A 211 -24.93 -7.21 -10.26
N CYS A 212 -25.21 -6.17 -9.45
CA CYS A 212 -26.49 -5.45 -9.44
C CYS A 212 -26.33 -4.03 -10.01
N PRO A 213 -26.08 -3.86 -11.33
CA PRO A 213 -25.79 -2.56 -11.92
C PRO A 213 -27.00 -1.62 -11.94
N ASP A 214 -28.23 -2.14 -12.01
CA ASP A 214 -29.43 -1.31 -11.99
C ASP A 214 -29.68 -0.69 -10.61
N PHE A 215 -29.38 -1.44 -9.54
CA PHE A 215 -29.41 -0.89 -8.19
C PHE A 215 -28.30 0.14 -7.97
N ALA A 216 -27.11 -0.06 -8.55
CA ALA A 216 -26.04 0.94 -8.52
C ALA A 216 -26.45 2.27 -9.17
N LYS A 217 -27.19 2.23 -10.29
CA LYS A 217 -27.77 3.43 -10.94
C LYS A 217 -28.80 4.12 -10.05
N GLU A 218 -29.65 3.34 -9.38
CA GLU A 218 -30.60 3.88 -8.42
C GLU A 218 -29.87 4.60 -7.27
N LEU A 219 -28.83 4.00 -6.71
CA LEU A 219 -28.00 4.59 -5.65
C LEU A 219 -27.35 5.90 -6.09
N ILE A 220 -26.83 5.97 -7.32
CA ILE A 220 -26.27 7.21 -7.88
C ILE A 220 -27.34 8.29 -8.02
N THR A 221 -28.54 7.94 -8.48
CA THR A 221 -29.66 8.87 -8.58
C THR A 221 -30.03 9.42 -7.20
N ARG A 222 -30.13 8.54 -6.19
CA ARG A 222 -30.39 8.91 -4.79
C ARG A 222 -29.29 9.81 -4.22
N TRP A 223 -28.04 9.52 -4.54
CA TRP A 223 -26.90 10.35 -4.15
C TRP A 223 -26.98 11.74 -4.78
N MET A 224 -27.32 11.85 -6.06
CA MET A 224 -27.52 13.15 -6.74
C MET A 224 -28.64 13.96 -6.06
N ASP A 225 -29.78 13.34 -5.78
CA ASP A 225 -30.89 13.99 -5.05
C ASP A 225 -30.46 14.45 -3.65
N PHE A 226 -29.66 13.65 -2.96
CA PHE A 226 -29.09 14.00 -1.66
C PHE A 226 -28.21 15.25 -1.76
N VAL A 227 -27.30 15.29 -2.74
CA VAL A 227 -26.41 16.44 -2.96
C VAL A 227 -27.21 17.69 -3.31
N SER A 228 -28.21 17.60 -4.19
CA SER A 228 -29.06 18.75 -4.56
C SER A 228 -29.83 19.31 -3.36
N LYS A 229 -30.39 18.45 -2.49
CA LYS A 229 -31.09 18.89 -1.28
C LYS A 229 -30.19 19.64 -0.31
N VAL A 230 -28.97 19.15 -0.10
CA VAL A 230 -27.97 19.80 0.78
C VAL A 230 -27.57 21.17 0.24
N GLN A 231 -27.50 21.34 -1.09
CA GLN A 231 -27.19 22.61 -1.74
C GLN A 231 -28.31 23.65 -1.57
N HIS A 232 -29.57 23.27 -1.78
CA HIS A 232 -30.70 24.18 -1.61
C HIS A 232 -30.76 24.77 -0.19
N THR A 233 -30.58 23.93 0.83
CA THR A 233 -30.55 24.39 2.23
C THR A 233 -29.38 25.34 2.53
N ARG A 234 -28.22 25.14 1.88
CA ARG A 234 -27.05 26.02 2.07
C ARG A 234 -27.23 27.39 1.42
N ASN A 235 -27.81 27.44 0.22
CA ASN A 235 -28.07 28.69 -0.48
C ASN A 235 -29.16 29.51 0.23
N GLU A 236 -30.23 28.87 0.71
CA GLU A 236 -31.26 29.52 1.54
C GLU A 236 -30.68 30.10 2.85
N SER A 237 -29.69 29.44 3.45
CA SER A 237 -28.99 29.91 4.64
C SER A 237 -28.05 31.09 4.37
N LEU A 238 -27.42 31.17 3.19
CA LEU A 238 -26.59 32.31 2.80
C LEU A 238 -27.47 33.51 2.43
N ASP A 239 -28.55 33.29 1.67
CA ASP A 239 -29.48 34.33 1.25
C ASP A 239 -30.23 34.97 2.45
N ALA A 240 -30.47 34.22 3.53
CA ALA A 240 -31.01 34.75 4.79
C ALA A 240 -30.04 35.65 5.55
N VAL A 241 -28.72 35.56 5.29
CA VAL A 241 -27.69 36.40 5.91
C VAL A 241 -27.36 37.62 5.04
N THR A 242 -27.62 37.57 3.73
CA THR A 242 -27.32 38.65 2.77
C THR A 242 -28.54 39.46 2.32
N SER A 243 -29.68 39.34 2.98
CA SER A 243 -30.86 40.18 2.71
C SER A 243 -30.65 41.63 3.18
N ASN A 244 -29.79 42.38 2.49
CA ASN A 244 -29.77 43.84 2.42
C ASN A 244 -28.91 44.29 1.23
N ARG A 245 -29.36 44.00 0.00
CA ARG A 245 -29.06 44.83 -1.17
C ARG A 245 -30.06 44.55 -2.30
N PRO A 246 -30.79 45.56 -2.80
CA PRO A 246 -31.51 45.45 -4.06
C PRO A 246 -30.57 45.91 -5.18
N ASP A 247 -30.39 45.08 -6.21
CA ASP A 247 -30.71 45.44 -7.61
C ASP A 247 -30.14 44.39 -8.56
N GLY A 248 -30.84 44.24 -9.69
CA GLY A 248 -30.77 43.08 -10.55
C GLY A 248 -29.59 43.04 -11.51
N SER A 249 -29.28 41.82 -11.97
CA SER A 249 -29.35 41.49 -13.39
C SER A 249 -29.45 39.98 -13.55
N PHE A 250 -30.49 39.54 -14.27
CA PHE A 250 -30.55 38.20 -14.85
C PHE A 250 -29.57 38.18 -16.03
N GLU A 251 -28.44 37.51 -15.89
CA GLU A 251 -27.66 37.07 -17.06
C GLU A 251 -27.61 35.54 -17.10
N SER A 252 -28.34 35.04 -18.10
CA SER A 252 -28.30 33.68 -18.61
C SER A 252 -26.89 33.37 -19.11
N GLY A 253 -26.12 32.61 -18.33
CA GLY A 253 -24.82 32.07 -18.70
C GLY A 253 -24.83 30.54 -18.60
N SER A 254 -25.04 29.88 -19.74
CA SER A 254 -24.80 28.45 -19.92
C SER A 254 -23.30 28.15 -19.81
N ALA A 255 -22.84 27.89 -18.59
CA ALA A 255 -21.66 27.11 -18.29
C ALA A 255 -21.90 26.51 -16.90
N SER A 256 -22.35 25.26 -16.85
CA SER A 256 -22.43 24.49 -15.62
C SER A 256 -21.01 24.24 -15.10
N SER A 257 -20.37 25.25 -14.50
CA SER A 257 -19.14 25.06 -13.72
C SER A 257 -19.55 24.46 -12.39
N PRO A 258 -19.06 23.25 -12.03
CA PRO A 258 -19.26 22.78 -10.71
C PRO A 258 -18.19 23.31 -9.77
N ASP A 259 -18.27 24.59 -9.40
CA ASP A 259 -17.56 25.15 -8.23
C ASP A 259 -18.29 24.74 -6.93
N PHE A 260 -18.64 23.45 -6.85
CA PHE A 260 -19.72 22.87 -6.03
C PHE A 260 -19.35 22.62 -4.56
N TRP A 261 -18.10 22.86 -4.13
CA TRP A 261 -17.61 22.31 -2.85
C TRP A 261 -16.71 23.22 -2.02
N VAL A 262 -16.32 24.40 -2.53
CA VAL A 262 -15.04 25.00 -2.11
C VAL A 262 -15.07 25.68 -0.72
N ALA A 263 -16.22 26.09 -0.20
CA ALA A 263 -16.18 27.02 0.93
C ALA A 263 -16.05 26.39 2.33
N ASN A 264 -16.34 25.10 2.59
CA ASN A 264 -16.22 24.47 3.94
C ASN A 264 -16.15 22.92 3.93
N SER A 265 -15.86 22.25 2.81
CA SER A 265 -15.86 20.77 2.78
C SER A 265 -14.46 20.20 3.03
N SER A 266 -14.40 19.01 3.64
CA SER A 266 -13.14 18.29 3.82
C SER A 266 -12.60 17.81 2.47
N GLN A 267 -11.27 17.65 2.36
CA GLN A 267 -10.65 17.11 1.14
C GLN A 267 -11.19 15.70 0.80
N MET A 268 -11.51 14.90 1.82
CA MET A 268 -12.11 13.57 1.64
C MET A 268 -13.47 13.66 0.93
N ASP A 269 -14.36 14.55 1.38
CA ASP A 269 -15.68 14.70 0.77
C ASP A 269 -15.61 15.29 -0.63
N ILE A 270 -14.68 16.23 -0.88
CA ILE A 270 -14.43 16.77 -2.22
C ILE A 270 -14.03 15.64 -3.16
N MET A 271 -13.03 14.85 -2.77
CA MET A 271 -12.50 13.75 -3.57
C MET A 271 -13.59 12.70 -3.86
N PHE A 272 -14.25 12.15 -2.84
CA PHE A 272 -15.29 11.13 -3.05
C PHE A 272 -16.53 11.70 -3.75
N GLY A 273 -16.85 12.97 -3.55
CA GLY A 273 -17.91 13.66 -4.29
C GLY A 273 -17.62 13.70 -5.79
N TYR A 274 -16.38 14.01 -6.19
CA TYR A 274 -15.97 13.96 -7.59
C TYR A 274 -15.86 12.54 -8.14
N LEU A 275 -15.45 11.54 -7.35
CA LEU A 275 -15.49 10.13 -7.77
C LEU A 275 -16.92 9.67 -8.10
N ASN A 276 -17.87 9.97 -7.22
CA ASN A 276 -19.28 9.64 -7.44
C ASN A 276 -19.85 10.40 -8.65
N LEU A 277 -19.46 11.66 -8.85
CA LEU A 277 -19.85 12.44 -10.03
C LEU A 277 -19.29 11.82 -11.31
N SER A 278 -18.02 11.43 -11.31
CA SER A 278 -17.39 10.78 -12.47
C SER A 278 -18.14 9.49 -12.83
N LEU A 279 -18.47 8.66 -11.85
CA LEU A 279 -19.23 7.44 -12.06
C LEU A 279 -20.64 7.73 -12.60
N SER A 280 -21.33 8.74 -12.06
CA SER A 280 -22.64 9.18 -12.57
C SER A 280 -22.56 9.59 -14.05
N LYS A 281 -21.58 10.42 -14.41
CA LYS A 281 -21.39 10.90 -15.79
C LYS A 281 -20.98 9.79 -16.73
N LEU A 282 -20.18 8.83 -16.26
CA LEU A 282 -19.84 7.64 -17.01
C LEU A 282 -21.09 6.80 -17.32
N MET A 283 -22.01 6.65 -16.38
CA MET A 283 -23.29 5.95 -16.60
C MET A 283 -24.21 6.68 -17.59
N ASP A 284 -24.18 8.02 -17.57
CA ASP A 284 -24.89 8.88 -18.53
C ASP A 284 -24.21 8.93 -19.91
N LYS A 285 -23.05 8.28 -20.08
CA LYS A 285 -22.19 8.33 -21.28
C LYS A 285 -21.63 9.71 -21.60
N ASP A 286 -21.57 10.60 -20.62
CA ASP A 286 -20.89 11.89 -20.69
C ASP A 286 -19.42 11.73 -20.28
N PHE A 287 -18.61 11.21 -21.21
CA PHE A 287 -17.22 10.90 -20.92
C PHE A 287 -16.34 12.13 -20.67
N VAL A 288 -16.69 13.27 -21.26
CA VAL A 288 -15.92 14.51 -21.10
C VAL A 288 -16.07 15.01 -19.65
N GLU A 289 -17.31 15.10 -19.15
CA GLU A 289 -17.54 15.51 -17.78
C GLU A 289 -17.07 14.45 -16.77
N ALA A 290 -17.19 13.16 -17.12
CA ALA A 290 -16.68 12.08 -16.28
C ALA A 290 -15.15 12.13 -16.11
N HIS A 291 -14.43 12.42 -17.20
CA HIS A 291 -12.98 12.62 -17.18
C HIS A 291 -12.59 13.83 -16.34
N PHE A 292 -13.27 14.95 -16.54
CA PHE A 292 -13.00 16.17 -15.79
C PHE A 292 -13.26 16.01 -14.29
N ALA A 293 -14.33 15.28 -13.92
CA ALA A 293 -14.63 14.97 -12.53
C ALA A 293 -13.53 14.09 -11.91
N ILE A 294 -13.04 13.06 -12.60
CA ILE A 294 -12.02 12.18 -12.01
C ILE A 294 -10.65 12.85 -11.91
N ASP A 295 -10.30 13.75 -12.83
CA ASP A 295 -9.11 14.61 -12.70
C ASP A 295 -9.20 15.51 -11.45
N ARG A 296 -10.38 16.07 -11.17
CA ARG A 296 -10.62 16.86 -9.96
C ARG A 296 -10.57 16.01 -8.70
N ALA A 297 -11.08 14.78 -8.73
CA ALA A 297 -10.96 13.84 -7.63
C ALA A 297 -9.48 13.56 -7.31
N LEU A 298 -8.66 13.29 -8.33
CA LEU A 298 -7.23 13.02 -8.14
C LEU A 298 -6.50 14.22 -7.53
N ARG A 299 -6.81 15.44 -7.97
CA ARG A 299 -6.23 16.68 -7.40
C ARG A 299 -6.66 16.97 -5.97
N ALA A 300 -7.86 16.53 -5.58
CA ALA A 300 -8.37 16.66 -4.21
C ALA A 300 -7.95 15.49 -3.30
N SER A 301 -7.25 14.48 -3.84
CA SER A 301 -6.87 13.30 -3.09
C SER A 301 -5.86 13.62 -1.99
N THR A 302 -6.03 12.97 -0.84
CA THR A 302 -5.06 13.01 0.26
C THR A 302 -4.18 11.77 0.20
N LEU A 303 -3.02 11.81 0.86
CA LEU A 303 -2.07 10.68 0.89
C LEU A 303 -2.74 9.35 1.32
N GLN A 304 -3.70 9.43 2.26
CA GLN A 304 -4.43 8.26 2.75
C GLN A 304 -5.31 7.59 1.68
N TYR A 305 -5.89 8.36 0.76
CA TYR A 305 -6.87 7.85 -0.21
C TYR A 305 -6.41 7.89 -1.66
N ILE A 306 -5.20 8.38 -1.93
CA ILE A 306 -4.66 8.47 -3.29
C ILE A 306 -4.65 7.12 -4.01
N LYS A 307 -4.38 6.02 -3.28
CA LYS A 307 -4.42 4.67 -3.84
C LYS A 307 -5.81 4.32 -4.36
N HIS A 308 -6.86 4.62 -3.59
CA HIS A 308 -8.25 4.42 -4.01
C HIS A 308 -8.56 5.24 -5.26
N CYS A 309 -8.22 6.52 -5.24
CA CYS A 309 -8.47 7.41 -6.36
C CYS A 309 -7.75 6.98 -7.65
N LEU A 310 -6.50 6.53 -7.55
CA LEU A 310 -5.73 6.03 -8.69
C LEU A 310 -6.33 4.75 -9.28
N ARG A 311 -6.88 3.86 -8.45
CA ARG A 311 -7.57 2.65 -8.92
C ARG A 311 -8.82 3.00 -9.72
N GLU A 312 -9.67 3.85 -9.14
CA GLU A 312 -10.90 4.33 -9.79
C GLU A 312 -10.59 5.03 -11.12
N TYR A 313 -9.53 5.86 -11.15
CA TYR A 313 -9.08 6.51 -12.38
C TYR A 313 -8.62 5.48 -13.42
N ALA A 314 -7.76 4.53 -13.03
CA ALA A 314 -7.28 3.49 -13.94
C ALA A 314 -8.46 2.67 -14.52
N MET A 315 -9.47 2.36 -13.70
CA MET A 315 -10.69 1.65 -14.10
C MET A 315 -11.57 2.48 -15.03
N PHE A 316 -11.78 3.77 -14.75
CA PHE A 316 -12.48 4.69 -15.63
C PHE A 316 -11.85 4.67 -17.03
N PHE A 317 -10.52 4.69 -17.10
CA PHE A 317 -9.81 4.72 -18.36
C PHE A 317 -9.99 3.43 -19.18
N LEU A 318 -10.01 2.26 -18.54
CA LEU A 318 -10.35 1.00 -19.21
C LEU A 318 -11.78 1.03 -19.75
N ALA A 319 -12.73 1.54 -18.96
CA ALA A 319 -14.12 1.66 -19.36
C ALA A 319 -14.30 2.62 -20.55
N TYR A 320 -13.64 3.78 -20.52
CA TYR A 320 -13.59 4.74 -21.62
C TYR A 320 -13.02 4.11 -22.90
N LYS A 321 -11.91 3.37 -22.78
CA LYS A 321 -11.27 2.69 -23.90
C LYS A 321 -12.07 1.54 -24.50
N SER A 322 -12.82 0.80 -23.70
CA SER A 322 -13.65 -0.31 -24.18
C SER A 322 -14.69 0.13 -25.23
N GLN A 323 -15.00 1.43 -25.28
CA GLN A 323 -15.92 2.03 -26.25
C GLN A 323 -15.20 2.64 -27.47
N SER A 324 -13.87 2.80 -27.40
CA SER A 324 -13.03 3.15 -28.54
C SER A 324 -12.76 1.91 -29.39
N VAL A 325 -13.11 1.96 -30.68
CA VAL A 325 -12.91 0.86 -31.64
C VAL A 325 -11.42 0.53 -31.87
N LYS A 326 -10.49 1.41 -31.45
CA LYS A 326 -9.05 1.17 -31.58
C LYS A 326 -8.47 0.58 -30.30
N VAL A 327 -7.81 -0.57 -30.46
CA VAL A 327 -6.84 -1.07 -29.46
C VAL A 327 -5.78 0.02 -29.29
N SER A 328 -5.65 0.55 -28.09
CA SER A 328 -4.70 1.61 -27.82
C SER A 328 -3.28 1.13 -28.07
N SER A 329 -2.47 1.91 -28.77
CA SER A 329 -1.05 1.62 -28.90
C SER A 329 -0.37 1.71 -27.52
N ILE A 330 0.74 0.98 -27.38
CA ILE A 330 1.61 1.05 -26.19
C ILE A 330 1.99 2.52 -25.89
N SER A 331 2.21 3.34 -26.92
CA SER A 331 2.52 4.77 -26.77
C SER A 331 1.42 5.59 -26.09
N GLU A 332 0.14 5.32 -26.35
CA GLU A 332 -0.97 6.02 -25.69
C GLU A 332 -1.07 5.61 -24.21
N GLN A 333 -0.84 4.33 -23.89
CA GLN A 333 -0.83 3.84 -22.50
C GLN A 333 0.32 4.48 -21.70
N LEU A 334 1.52 4.56 -22.30
CA LEU A 334 2.69 5.18 -21.68
C LEU A 334 2.54 6.68 -21.50
N SER A 335 1.93 7.40 -22.46
CA SER A 335 1.62 8.82 -22.32
C SER A 335 0.77 9.10 -21.07
N ILE A 336 -0.14 8.19 -20.76
CA ILE A 336 -1.07 8.33 -19.65
C ILE A 336 -0.43 7.88 -18.34
N LEU A 337 0.43 6.87 -18.36
CA LEU A 337 1.30 6.55 -17.24
C LEU A 337 2.20 7.74 -16.86
N ASN A 338 2.74 8.46 -17.85
CA ASN A 338 3.49 9.68 -17.61
C ASN A 338 2.61 10.80 -17.02
N GLU A 339 1.39 10.99 -17.53
CA GLU A 339 0.45 11.95 -16.96
C GLU A 339 0.09 11.63 -15.50
N TYR A 340 -0.12 10.35 -15.15
CA TYR A 340 -0.30 9.93 -13.77
C TYR A 340 0.91 10.28 -12.91
N LEU A 341 2.11 10.00 -13.39
CA LEU A 341 3.33 10.29 -12.65
C LEU A 341 3.55 11.78 -12.45
N ASP A 342 3.29 12.61 -13.46
CA ASP A 342 3.42 14.05 -13.32
C ASP A 342 2.42 14.62 -12.31
N ASN A 343 1.19 14.11 -12.29
CA ASN A 343 0.20 14.47 -11.29
C ASN A 343 0.56 13.95 -9.89
N VAL A 344 1.00 12.69 -9.75
CA VAL A 344 1.29 12.04 -8.47
C VAL A 344 2.63 12.49 -7.86
N ARG A 345 3.63 12.85 -8.68
CA ARG A 345 4.91 13.43 -8.21
C ARG A 345 4.73 14.72 -7.41
N ALA A 346 3.60 15.42 -7.60
CA ALA A 346 3.23 16.57 -6.78
C ALA A 346 2.74 16.20 -5.36
N PHE A 347 2.35 14.94 -5.11
CA PHE A 347 1.66 14.50 -3.89
C PHE A 347 2.33 13.33 -3.15
N CYS A 348 3.04 12.42 -3.85
CA CYS A 348 3.55 11.17 -3.28
C CYS A 348 5.02 10.94 -3.61
N VAL A 349 5.90 11.66 -2.93
CA VAL A 349 7.23 11.14 -2.65
C VAL A 349 7.21 10.75 -1.19
N LEU A 350 7.00 9.46 -0.88
CA LEU A 350 7.32 8.94 0.44
C LEU A 350 8.81 9.17 0.64
N GLU A 351 9.14 10.23 1.38
CA GLU A 351 10.52 10.63 1.60
C GLU A 351 11.20 9.56 2.48
N PRO A 352 12.38 9.05 2.08
CA PRO A 352 13.19 8.24 2.99
C PRO A 352 13.39 8.99 4.32
N LEU A 353 13.43 8.30 5.45
CA LEU A 353 13.62 8.89 6.79
C LEU A 353 14.90 9.73 6.86
N SER A 354 15.92 9.38 6.05
CA SER A 354 17.12 10.19 5.88
C SER A 354 16.83 11.60 5.33
N ARG A 355 15.81 11.77 4.49
CA ARG A 355 15.36 13.08 3.98
C ARG A 355 14.76 13.94 5.08
N HIS A 356 14.02 13.37 6.02
CA HIS A 356 13.52 14.14 7.17
C HIS A 356 14.68 14.73 7.96
N PHE A 357 15.74 13.95 8.15
CA PHE A 357 16.97 14.45 8.76
C PHE A 357 17.60 15.57 7.93
N ILE A 358 17.74 15.42 6.60
CA ILE A 358 18.25 16.47 5.71
C ILE A 358 17.40 17.74 5.80
N ASN A 359 16.09 17.58 5.87
CA ASN A 359 15.14 18.68 5.95
C ASN A 359 15.28 19.49 7.24
N ARG A 360 15.68 18.83 8.34
CA ARG A 360 15.98 19.43 9.64
C ARG A 360 17.37 20.10 9.73
N ILE A 361 18.24 19.98 8.70
CA ILE A 361 19.53 20.67 8.69
C ILE A 361 19.30 22.19 8.53
N GLU A 362 19.55 22.94 9.60
CA GLU A 362 19.35 24.41 9.62
C GLU A 362 20.28 25.16 8.67
N LYS A 363 21.53 24.68 8.49
CA LYS A 363 22.55 25.36 7.67
C LYS A 363 22.29 25.10 6.18
N PRO A 364 21.92 26.12 5.38
CA PRO A 364 21.48 25.92 3.99
C PRO A 364 22.54 25.29 3.08
N ARG A 365 23.82 25.66 3.25
CA ARG A 365 24.93 25.09 2.46
C ARG A 365 25.17 23.61 2.76
N ILE A 366 25.01 23.20 4.03
CA ILE A 366 25.15 21.80 4.43
C ILE A 366 23.94 21.01 3.93
N LYS A 367 22.74 21.56 4.10
CA LYS A 367 21.51 20.97 3.57
C LYS A 367 21.62 20.75 2.05
N GLN A 368 22.08 21.75 1.30
CA GLN A 368 22.29 21.66 -0.15
C GLN A 368 23.36 20.63 -0.52
N LEU A 369 24.49 20.59 0.20
CA LEU A 369 25.53 19.58 -0.02
C LEU A 369 25.01 18.15 0.20
N VAL A 370 24.33 17.93 1.34
CA VAL A 370 23.79 16.61 1.70
C VAL A 370 22.64 16.22 0.77
N CYS A 371 21.78 17.17 0.38
CA CYS A 371 20.81 16.97 -0.69
C CYS A 371 21.53 16.48 -1.96
N ASN A 372 22.50 17.22 -2.48
CA ASN A 372 23.18 16.84 -3.73
C ASN A 372 23.85 15.46 -3.66
N LEU A 373 24.32 15.02 -2.49
CA LEU A 373 24.93 13.71 -2.29
C LEU A 373 23.93 12.57 -2.21
N LEU A 374 22.73 12.81 -1.67
CA LEU A 374 21.73 11.78 -1.38
C LEU A 374 20.51 11.82 -2.33
N THR A 375 20.56 12.66 -3.37
CA THR A 375 19.55 12.80 -4.44
C THR A 375 20.12 12.29 -5.76
N PRO A 376 19.35 11.56 -6.59
CA PRO A 376 17.90 11.37 -6.55
C PRO A 376 17.40 10.21 -5.67
N VAL A 377 16.20 10.38 -5.09
CA VAL A 377 15.35 9.25 -4.67
C VAL A 377 14.74 8.67 -5.94
N SER A 378 14.68 7.34 -6.07
CA SER A 378 14.10 6.72 -7.27
C SER A 378 12.61 7.01 -7.35
N SER A 379 12.06 7.09 -8.56
CA SER A 379 10.60 7.21 -8.76
C SER A 379 9.92 5.99 -8.12
N ASP A 380 8.88 6.22 -7.32
CA ASP A 380 8.11 5.13 -6.72
C ASP A 380 7.40 4.31 -7.82
N SER A 381 7.81 3.05 -7.99
CA SER A 381 7.19 2.12 -8.94
C SER A 381 5.78 1.72 -8.54
N PHE A 382 5.41 1.96 -7.28
CA PHE A 382 4.10 1.62 -6.75
C PHE A 382 2.95 2.20 -7.58
N THR A 383 3.02 3.48 -7.95
CA THR A 383 1.95 4.14 -8.73
C THR A 383 1.75 3.49 -10.09
N VAL A 384 2.85 3.26 -10.81
CA VAL A 384 2.80 2.61 -12.12
C VAL A 384 2.27 1.18 -11.98
N ASN A 385 2.78 0.41 -11.01
CA ASN A 385 2.35 -0.97 -10.80
C ASN A 385 0.90 -1.07 -10.34
N LEU A 386 0.39 -0.10 -9.58
CA LEU A 386 -1.01 -0.01 -9.21
C LEU A 386 -1.88 0.14 -10.46
N VAL A 387 -1.56 1.09 -11.34
CA VAL A 387 -2.30 1.31 -12.59
C VAL A 387 -2.21 0.10 -13.51
N LEU A 388 -1.01 -0.48 -13.69
CA LEU A 388 -0.81 -1.69 -14.49
C LEU A 388 -1.59 -2.89 -13.93
N LYS A 389 -1.70 -3.00 -12.60
CA LYS A 389 -2.48 -4.04 -11.94
C LYS A 389 -3.97 -3.89 -12.19
N GLU A 390 -4.51 -2.68 -12.17
CA GLU A 390 -5.91 -2.46 -12.54
C GLU A 390 -6.16 -2.75 -14.03
N TRP A 391 -5.21 -2.39 -14.91
CA TRP A 391 -5.33 -2.60 -16.36
C TRP A 391 -5.21 -4.04 -16.80
N TYR A 392 -4.27 -4.78 -16.23
CA TYR A 392 -3.89 -6.11 -16.73
C TYR A 392 -3.98 -7.21 -15.68
N GLY A 393 -4.33 -6.87 -14.44
CA GLY A 393 -4.36 -7.80 -13.33
C GLY A 393 -2.97 -8.02 -12.72
N PRO A 394 -2.82 -9.07 -11.89
CA PRO A 394 -1.61 -9.29 -11.09
C PRO A 394 -0.35 -9.60 -11.90
N SER A 395 -0.46 -9.84 -13.22
CA SER A 395 0.70 -10.00 -14.10
C SER A 395 1.40 -8.69 -14.41
N LEU A 396 0.75 -7.53 -14.23
CA LEU A 396 1.21 -6.21 -14.70
C LEU A 396 1.46 -6.11 -16.22
N LEU A 397 1.23 -7.18 -16.96
CA LEU A 397 1.59 -7.34 -18.35
C LEU A 397 0.33 -7.53 -19.20
N PRO A 398 0.22 -6.84 -20.35
CA PRO A 398 -0.90 -7.00 -21.27
C PRO A 398 -1.12 -8.47 -21.67
N PRO A 399 -2.37 -8.98 -21.65
CA PRO A 399 -2.67 -10.39 -21.91
C PRO A 399 -2.47 -10.85 -23.37
N LYS A 400 -2.20 -9.91 -24.31
CA LYS A 400 -2.06 -10.18 -25.75
C LYS A 400 -0.71 -9.73 -26.31
N LEU A 401 0.38 -9.93 -25.57
CA LEU A 401 1.72 -9.76 -26.13
C LEU A 401 2.01 -10.98 -27.02
N GLY A 402 1.82 -10.82 -28.32
CA GLY A 402 1.88 -11.92 -29.29
C GLY A 402 3.31 -12.24 -29.72
N GLN A 403 4.23 -11.29 -29.58
CA GLN A 403 5.64 -11.42 -29.98
C GLN A 403 6.59 -11.03 -28.85
N PRO A 404 7.77 -11.67 -28.73
CA PRO A 404 8.78 -11.31 -27.72
C PRO A 404 9.19 -9.85 -27.77
N LYS A 405 9.24 -9.28 -28.99
CA LYS A 405 9.58 -7.88 -29.19
C LYS A 405 8.58 -6.93 -28.53
N GLU A 406 7.28 -7.21 -28.63
CA GLU A 406 6.24 -6.36 -28.00
C GLU A 406 6.37 -6.37 -26.48
N LEU A 407 6.74 -7.51 -25.90
CA LEU A 407 7.02 -7.63 -24.47
C LEU A 407 8.25 -6.79 -24.08
N VAL A 408 9.35 -6.94 -24.81
CA VAL A 408 10.59 -6.18 -24.56
C VAL A 408 10.31 -4.68 -24.70
N ASP A 409 9.72 -4.24 -25.81
CA ASP A 409 9.40 -2.84 -26.08
C ASP A 409 8.50 -2.24 -24.98
N PHE A 410 7.49 -2.99 -24.52
CA PHE A 410 6.61 -2.54 -23.43
C PHE A 410 7.36 -2.40 -22.10
N VAL A 411 8.13 -3.42 -21.71
CA VAL A 411 8.84 -3.43 -20.43
C VAL A 411 9.94 -2.38 -20.41
N GLU A 412 10.74 -2.24 -21.47
CA GLU A 412 11.76 -1.21 -21.57
C GLU A 412 11.16 0.19 -21.52
N ALA A 413 10.03 0.42 -22.19
CA ALA A 413 9.37 1.72 -22.12
C ALA A 413 8.82 2.03 -20.71
N VAL A 414 8.33 1.04 -19.97
CA VAL A 414 7.95 1.25 -18.57
C VAL A 414 9.18 1.47 -17.67
N LEU A 415 10.28 0.75 -17.90
CA LEU A 415 11.54 0.95 -17.18
C LEU A 415 12.22 2.28 -17.54
N GLU A 416 11.98 2.85 -18.72
CA GLU A 416 12.42 4.20 -19.07
C GLU A 416 11.71 5.25 -18.19
N ILE A 417 10.42 5.01 -17.90
CA ILE A 417 9.62 5.86 -17.02
C ILE A 417 10.00 5.65 -15.54
N VAL A 418 10.11 4.39 -15.10
CA VAL A 418 10.49 4.00 -13.73
C VAL A 418 11.61 2.96 -13.75
N PRO A 419 12.88 3.40 -13.76
CA PRO A 419 14.03 2.49 -13.87
C PRO A 419 14.15 1.48 -12.74
N SER A 420 13.65 1.81 -11.56
CA SER A 420 13.71 0.96 -10.36
C SER A 420 12.61 -0.10 -10.28
N ASN A 421 11.78 -0.27 -11.32
CA ASN A 421 10.61 -1.15 -11.28
C ASN A 421 10.96 -2.64 -11.45
N TYR A 422 11.65 -3.21 -10.46
CA TYR A 422 12.03 -4.63 -10.42
C TYR A 422 10.81 -5.57 -10.29
N GLU A 423 9.70 -5.10 -9.71
CA GLU A 423 8.45 -5.88 -9.59
C GLU A 423 7.86 -6.23 -10.95
N LEU A 424 7.87 -5.29 -11.90
CA LEU A 424 7.48 -5.56 -13.28
C LEU A 424 8.34 -6.65 -13.90
N VAL A 425 9.65 -6.59 -13.70
CA VAL A 425 10.59 -7.57 -14.27
C VAL A 425 10.39 -8.95 -13.63
N PHE A 426 10.11 -9.03 -12.32
CA PHE A 426 9.71 -10.31 -11.69
C PHE A 426 8.43 -10.89 -12.31
N CYS A 427 7.47 -10.04 -12.68
CA CYS A 427 6.26 -10.50 -13.35
C CYS A 427 6.57 -11.05 -14.76
N VAL A 428 7.51 -10.44 -15.49
CA VAL A 428 8.02 -10.97 -16.77
C VAL A 428 8.60 -12.37 -16.58
N TYR A 429 9.44 -12.57 -15.56
CA TYR A 429 9.97 -13.91 -15.25
C TYR A 429 8.88 -14.92 -14.95
N LYS A 430 7.94 -14.56 -14.05
CA LYS A 430 6.81 -15.43 -13.68
C LYS A 430 5.96 -15.78 -14.90
N TRP A 431 5.81 -14.86 -15.84
CA TRP A 431 5.09 -15.07 -17.09
C TRP A 431 5.85 -16.02 -18.03
N LEU A 432 7.15 -15.79 -18.25
CA LEU A 432 8.01 -16.65 -19.09
C LEU A 432 8.07 -18.09 -18.57
N SER A 433 8.12 -18.28 -17.25
CA SER A 433 8.17 -19.62 -16.64
C SER A 433 6.85 -20.39 -16.69
N LYS A 434 5.70 -19.71 -16.81
CA LYS A 434 4.35 -20.33 -16.77
C LYS A 434 3.75 -20.57 -18.15
N ASP A 435 3.97 -19.66 -19.10
CA ASP A 435 3.27 -19.62 -20.40
C ASP A 435 4.20 -19.93 -21.59
N GLY A 436 5.28 -20.70 -21.37
CA GLY A 436 6.34 -21.01 -22.34
C GLY A 436 5.85 -21.49 -23.71
N LYS A 437 5.51 -20.53 -24.59
CA LYS A 437 5.04 -20.72 -25.97
C LYS A 437 6.10 -20.34 -27.01
N TYR A 438 7.28 -19.89 -26.58
CA TYR A 438 8.35 -19.49 -27.48
C TYR A 438 9.32 -20.66 -27.72
N VAL A 439 9.85 -20.76 -28.94
CA VAL A 439 10.79 -21.81 -29.34
C VAL A 439 12.16 -21.54 -28.69
N ASP A 440 12.81 -22.60 -28.17
CA ASP A 440 14.00 -22.62 -27.31
C ASP A 440 15.03 -21.50 -27.55
N VAL A 441 15.45 -21.25 -28.80
CA VAL A 441 16.54 -20.31 -29.09
C VAL A 441 16.19 -18.84 -28.79
N SER A 442 14.90 -18.47 -28.85
CA SER A 442 14.47 -17.11 -28.43
C SER A 442 14.34 -16.97 -26.92
N LEU A 443 14.10 -18.06 -26.19
CA LEU A 443 13.84 -18.01 -24.75
C LEU A 443 15.10 -17.66 -23.95
N ASP A 444 16.24 -18.30 -24.26
CA ASP A 444 17.49 -18.02 -23.56
C ASP A 444 17.92 -16.55 -23.68
N SER A 445 17.73 -15.96 -24.85
CA SER A 445 18.02 -14.54 -25.10
C SER A 445 17.09 -13.62 -24.31
N ILE A 446 15.80 -13.97 -24.20
CA ILE A 446 14.83 -13.21 -23.41
C ILE A 446 15.12 -13.35 -21.91
N PHE A 447 15.47 -14.54 -21.42
CA PHE A 447 15.86 -14.74 -20.03
C PHE A 447 17.15 -13.96 -19.69
N PHE A 448 18.12 -13.92 -20.59
CA PHE A 448 19.31 -13.10 -20.43
C PHE A 448 18.96 -11.60 -20.34
N TRP A 449 18.14 -11.10 -21.27
CA TRP A 449 17.67 -9.71 -21.25
C TRP A 449 16.91 -9.39 -19.96
N ALA A 450 15.96 -10.24 -19.56
CA ALA A 450 15.19 -10.06 -18.34
C ALA A 450 16.10 -10.05 -17.09
N SER A 451 17.19 -10.81 -17.09
CA SER A 451 18.17 -10.85 -15.99
C SER A 451 18.90 -9.54 -15.88
N SER A 452 19.37 -9.05 -17.03
CA SER A 452 20.06 -7.78 -17.13
C SER A 452 19.14 -6.64 -16.68
N ALA A 453 17.90 -6.62 -17.17
CA ALA A 453 16.88 -5.66 -16.77
C ALA A 453 16.57 -5.72 -15.27
N LEU A 454 16.48 -6.92 -14.68
CA LEU A 454 16.21 -7.12 -13.26
C LEU A 454 17.36 -6.59 -12.40
N VAL A 455 18.60 -7.00 -12.69
CA VAL A 455 19.79 -6.52 -11.98
C VAL A 455 19.89 -5.01 -12.09
N ASN A 456 19.65 -4.46 -13.29
CA ASN A 456 19.66 -3.03 -13.52
C ASN A 456 18.58 -2.31 -12.70
N ALA A 457 17.34 -2.82 -12.68
CA ALA A 457 16.25 -2.20 -11.95
C ALA A 457 16.47 -2.21 -10.44
N ILE A 458 16.95 -3.33 -9.89
CA ILE A 458 17.35 -3.43 -8.48
C ILE A 458 18.48 -2.44 -8.16
N CYS A 459 19.45 -2.30 -9.07
CA CYS A 459 20.55 -1.36 -8.93
C CYS A 459 20.13 0.12 -9.01
N HIS A 460 18.99 0.43 -9.63
CA HIS A 460 18.42 1.78 -9.71
C HIS A 460 17.48 2.10 -8.54
N ALA A 461 17.15 1.13 -7.69
CA ALA A 461 16.32 1.35 -6.51
C ALA A 461 17.03 2.26 -5.50
N VAL A 462 16.39 3.39 -5.18
CA VAL A 462 16.79 4.32 -4.11
C VAL A 462 15.53 4.69 -3.31
N PRO A 463 15.38 4.26 -2.05
CA PRO A 463 16.35 3.54 -1.23
C PRO A 463 16.68 2.13 -1.75
N ILE A 464 17.74 1.51 -1.22
CA ILE A 464 18.19 0.18 -1.64
C ILE A 464 17.02 -0.80 -1.57
N ALA A 465 16.81 -1.58 -2.64
CA ALA A 465 15.73 -2.56 -2.70
C ALA A 465 15.83 -3.57 -1.53
N PRO A 466 14.71 -3.99 -0.91
CA PRO A 466 14.70 -4.87 0.25
C PRO A 466 15.46 -6.19 0.03
N GLU A 467 15.96 -6.80 1.11
CA GLU A 467 16.76 -8.03 1.04
C GLU A 467 16.08 -9.16 0.26
N HIS A 468 14.80 -9.40 0.48
CA HIS A 468 14.08 -10.48 -0.19
C HIS A 468 14.02 -10.29 -1.73
N VAL A 469 14.07 -9.05 -2.22
CA VAL A 469 14.16 -8.74 -3.67
C VAL A 469 15.50 -9.22 -4.22
N TRP A 470 16.59 -8.96 -3.51
CA TRP A 470 17.90 -9.48 -3.88
C TRP A 470 17.93 -11.01 -3.79
N ALA A 471 17.34 -11.60 -2.74
CA ALA A 471 17.30 -13.06 -2.59
C ALA A 471 16.45 -13.75 -3.67
N GLU A 472 15.29 -13.18 -4.05
CA GLU A 472 14.46 -13.69 -5.16
C GLU A 472 15.17 -13.54 -6.50
N ALA A 473 15.84 -12.41 -6.75
CA ALA A 473 16.65 -12.21 -7.96
C ALA A 473 17.85 -13.16 -8.04
N ALA A 474 18.51 -13.45 -6.90
CA ALA A 474 19.63 -14.39 -6.85
C ALA A 474 19.22 -15.80 -7.33
N LYS A 475 18.01 -16.25 -6.96
CA LYS A 475 17.44 -17.54 -7.40
C LYS A 475 17.26 -17.59 -8.92
N ILE A 476 16.86 -16.48 -9.52
CA ILE A 476 16.66 -16.36 -10.97
C ILE A 476 18.00 -16.35 -11.72
N ILE A 477 18.98 -15.57 -11.24
CA ILE A 477 20.28 -15.37 -11.89
C ILE A 477 21.12 -16.66 -11.87
N LEU A 478 20.96 -17.50 -10.84
CA LEU A 478 21.70 -18.75 -10.66
C LEU A 478 21.53 -19.79 -11.78
N ASP A 479 20.46 -19.67 -12.57
CA ASP A 479 20.03 -20.68 -13.54
C ASP A 479 20.30 -20.30 -15.00
N ILE A 480 20.93 -19.14 -15.25
CA ILE A 480 21.08 -18.60 -16.60
C ILE A 480 22.56 -18.60 -17.02
N ALA A 481 22.86 -19.26 -18.14
CA ALA A 481 24.21 -19.36 -18.69
C ALA A 481 24.70 -18.02 -19.28
N GLY A 482 25.98 -17.70 -19.12
CA GLY A 482 26.60 -16.51 -19.73
C GLY A 482 26.44 -15.19 -18.95
N ILE A 483 26.01 -15.26 -17.68
CA ILE A 483 25.77 -14.11 -16.79
C ILE A 483 26.86 -14.02 -15.70
N GLU A 484 28.02 -14.65 -15.87
CA GLU A 484 29.00 -14.81 -14.79
C GLU A 484 29.49 -13.45 -14.23
N SER A 485 29.88 -12.53 -15.10
CA SER A 485 30.37 -11.19 -14.71
C SER A 485 29.28 -10.29 -14.12
N LEU A 486 28.04 -10.40 -14.61
CA LEU A 486 26.90 -9.69 -14.05
C LEU A 486 26.53 -10.26 -12.67
N SER A 487 26.58 -11.58 -12.53
CA SER A 487 26.29 -12.29 -11.28
C SER A 487 27.28 -11.94 -10.19
N GLU A 488 28.58 -11.88 -10.50
CA GLU A 488 29.60 -11.50 -9.51
C GLU A 488 29.38 -10.07 -9.01
N ASN A 489 29.12 -9.12 -9.91
CA ASN A 489 28.82 -7.74 -9.55
C ASN A 489 27.52 -7.63 -8.74
N PHE A 490 26.50 -8.40 -9.12
CA PHE A 490 25.25 -8.50 -8.37
C PHE A 490 25.49 -8.96 -6.94
N TYR A 491 26.17 -10.09 -6.71
CA TYR A 491 26.42 -10.62 -5.37
C TYR A 491 27.30 -9.69 -4.54
N ARG A 492 28.32 -9.08 -5.13
CA ARG A 492 29.17 -8.08 -4.46
C ARG A 492 28.34 -6.91 -3.92
N ARG A 493 27.40 -6.41 -4.71
CA ARG A 493 26.50 -5.32 -4.31
C ARG A 493 25.46 -5.78 -3.28
N ALA A 494 24.84 -6.93 -3.52
CA ALA A 494 23.82 -7.52 -2.65
C ALA A 494 24.37 -7.77 -1.23
N LEU A 495 25.56 -8.37 -1.12
CA LEU A 495 26.19 -8.70 0.17
C LEU A 495 26.81 -7.47 0.86
N SER A 496 27.12 -6.42 0.12
CA SER A 496 27.47 -5.11 0.71
C SER A 496 26.24 -4.47 1.38
N ALA A 497 25.07 -4.55 0.74
CA ALA A 497 23.82 -4.05 1.30
C ALA A 497 23.25 -4.92 2.43
N TYR A 498 23.30 -6.25 2.27
CA TYR A 498 22.70 -7.23 3.18
C TYR A 498 23.73 -8.28 3.64
N PRO A 499 24.74 -7.88 4.43
CA PRO A 499 25.82 -8.77 4.82
C PRO A 499 25.41 -9.95 5.72
N PHE A 500 24.20 -9.92 6.28
CA PHE A 500 23.66 -10.95 7.18
C PHE A 500 22.57 -11.81 6.51
N SER A 501 22.38 -11.70 5.19
CA SER A 501 21.43 -12.54 4.45
C SER A 501 22.00 -13.93 4.23
N SER A 502 21.43 -14.91 4.92
CA SER A 502 21.80 -16.32 4.73
C SER A 502 21.46 -16.82 3.32
N GLU A 503 20.34 -16.38 2.74
CA GLU A 503 19.91 -16.76 1.39
C GLU A 503 20.89 -16.26 0.32
N LEU A 504 21.34 -15.00 0.42
CA LEU A 504 22.28 -14.43 -0.55
C LEU A 504 23.66 -15.11 -0.47
N TRP A 505 24.17 -15.37 0.73
CA TRP A 505 25.44 -16.07 0.89
C TRP A 505 25.37 -17.52 0.36
N ASN A 506 24.30 -18.26 0.66
CA ASN A 506 24.11 -19.62 0.13
C ASN A 506 23.99 -19.63 -1.40
N SER A 507 23.32 -18.63 -1.96
CA SER A 507 23.19 -18.48 -3.41
C SER A 507 24.55 -18.14 -4.06
N TYR A 508 25.33 -17.22 -3.48
CA TYR A 508 26.66 -16.88 -3.98
C TYR A 508 27.63 -18.07 -3.90
N TYR A 509 27.59 -18.81 -2.79
CA TYR A 509 28.38 -20.02 -2.61
C TYR A 509 28.01 -21.10 -3.65
N SER A 510 26.72 -21.27 -3.92
CA SER A 510 26.25 -22.19 -4.97
C SER A 510 26.75 -21.79 -6.36
N LEU A 511 26.78 -20.49 -6.69
CA LEU A 511 27.36 -19.99 -7.94
C LEU A 511 28.86 -20.29 -8.02
N SER A 512 29.63 -19.93 -6.97
CA SER A 512 31.09 -20.14 -6.95
C SER A 512 31.51 -21.60 -7.14
N LYS A 513 30.71 -22.54 -6.62
CA LYS A 513 30.85 -23.98 -6.88
C LYS A 513 30.65 -24.33 -8.35
N LYS A 514 29.63 -23.76 -9.01
CA LYS A 514 29.33 -24.01 -10.42
C LYS A 514 30.43 -23.45 -11.35
N THR A 515 30.95 -22.25 -11.05
CA THR A 515 31.94 -21.54 -11.87
C THR A 515 33.39 -21.98 -11.64
N ARG A 516 33.64 -22.91 -10.69
CA ARG A 516 34.98 -23.33 -10.23
C ARG A 516 35.83 -22.18 -9.69
N GLU A 517 35.19 -21.13 -9.19
CA GLU A 517 35.83 -20.06 -8.45
C GLU A 517 36.12 -20.50 -7.00
N ASP A 518 36.82 -19.66 -6.24
CA ASP A 518 37.25 -19.97 -4.87
C ASP A 518 36.08 -19.95 -3.87
N ALA A 519 35.27 -21.00 -3.90
CA ALA A 519 34.17 -21.24 -2.98
C ALA A 519 34.62 -21.27 -1.51
N SER A 520 35.92 -21.51 -1.25
CA SER A 520 36.48 -21.47 0.11
C SER A 520 36.56 -20.05 0.65
N ALA A 521 36.96 -19.08 -0.18
CA ALA A 521 36.96 -17.66 0.18
C ALA A 521 35.56 -17.14 0.50
N VAL A 522 34.54 -17.55 -0.28
CA VAL A 522 33.13 -17.19 -0.01
C VAL A 522 32.67 -17.74 1.34
N MET A 523 33.05 -18.98 1.65
CA MET A 523 32.70 -19.63 2.92
C MET A 523 33.38 -18.96 4.12
N GLU A 524 34.65 -18.57 4.00
CA GLU A 524 35.35 -17.83 5.05
C GLU A 524 34.74 -16.45 5.28
N ALA A 525 34.45 -15.70 4.21
CA ALA A 525 33.82 -14.38 4.31
C ALA A 525 32.42 -14.43 4.97
N ALA A 526 31.62 -15.46 4.67
CA ALA A 526 30.34 -15.67 5.33
C ALA A 526 30.50 -15.98 6.83
N ARG A 527 31.49 -16.82 7.17
CA ARG A 527 31.78 -17.19 8.56
C ARG A 527 32.23 -15.99 9.40
N GLU A 528 33.04 -15.09 8.83
CA GLU A 528 33.43 -13.83 9.50
C GLU A 528 32.23 -12.94 9.85
N ARG A 529 31.11 -13.09 9.14
CA ARG A 529 29.85 -12.38 9.41
C ARG A 529 28.87 -13.19 10.27
N GLY A 530 29.30 -14.34 10.78
CA GLY A 530 28.48 -15.22 11.62
C GLY A 530 27.41 -15.99 10.84
N ILE A 531 27.61 -16.20 9.54
CA ILE A 531 26.70 -16.98 8.68
C ILE A 531 27.32 -18.36 8.43
N GLU A 532 26.54 -19.40 8.73
CA GLU A 532 26.88 -20.79 8.42
C GLU A 532 26.28 -21.16 7.08
N LEU A 533 27.13 -21.59 6.13
CA LEU A 533 26.71 -22.03 4.80
C LEU A 533 26.59 -23.56 4.78
N GLY A 534 25.44 -24.06 4.32
CA GLY A 534 25.09 -25.48 4.34
C GLY A 534 24.16 -25.85 3.21
#